data_AF-A0A6B3I0L7-F1
#
_entry.id   AF-A0A6B3I0L7-F1
#
_cell.length_a   1.000
_cell.length_b   1.000
_cell.length_c   1.000
_cell.angle_alpha   90.00
_cell.angle_beta   90.00
_cell.angle_gamma   90.00
#
_symmetry.space_group_name_H-M   'P 1'
#
loop_
_entity.id
_entity.type
_entity.pdbx_description
1 polymer ?
#
loop_
_entity_poly.entity_id
_entity_poly.type
_entity_poly.pdbx_seq_one_letter_code
_entity_poly.pdbx_strand_id
1 'polypeptide(L)'
;LLRDESHPDVLEALLVALVVRHDTRPGAAAGDRTGDAARLRGAVLRVGTALVRSTDGARRLDRCLAELARTVPGFAAHALAWYDEDPAGWRALVGAGGLRTIEDVAGPGARTPPAGTPDAERVPSAWHS
;
A
#
# COMPACT_ATOMS: atom_id res chain seq x y z
N LEU A 1 21.32 23.52 5.08
CA LEU A 1 21.24 22.47 4.05
C LEU A 1 20.42 21.24 4.50
N LEU A 2 20.51 20.77 5.76
CA LEU A 2 19.71 19.62 6.27
C LEU A 2 18.18 19.82 6.42
N ARG A 3 17.61 20.98 6.06
CA ARG A 3 16.14 21.21 6.10
C ARG A 3 15.44 20.88 4.76
N ASP A 4 16.19 20.80 3.65
CA ASP A 4 15.61 20.58 2.32
C ASP A 4 15.29 19.10 2.04
N GLU A 5 16.11 18.16 2.54
CA GLU A 5 15.94 16.72 2.29
C GLU A 5 14.72 16.11 2.99
N SER A 6 14.11 16.84 3.93
CA SER A 6 12.85 16.45 4.59
C SER A 6 11.66 17.30 4.15
N HIS A 7 11.82 18.13 3.11
CA HIS A 7 10.70 18.93 2.61
C HIS A 7 9.62 18.00 2.04
N PRO A 8 8.35 18.17 2.41
CA PRO A 8 7.28 17.25 2.01
C PRO A 8 7.16 17.11 0.49
N ASP A 9 7.42 18.17 -0.27
CA ASP A 9 7.37 18.11 -1.75
C ASP A 9 8.51 17.26 -2.34
N VAL A 10 9.70 17.28 -1.73
CA VAL A 10 10.83 16.43 -2.14
C VAL A 10 10.53 14.96 -1.85
N LEU A 11 9.94 14.68 -0.68
CA LEU A 11 9.53 13.33 -0.29
C LEU A 11 8.41 12.80 -1.20
N GLU A 12 7.43 13.64 -1.54
CA GLU A 12 6.36 13.30 -2.49
C GLU A 12 6.93 13.02 -3.89
N ALA A 13 7.80 13.89 -4.40
CA ALA A 13 8.46 13.69 -5.70
C ALA A 13 9.31 12.42 -5.72
N LEU A 14 10.02 12.12 -4.63
CA LEU A 14 10.80 10.90 -4.49
C LEU A 14 9.91 9.65 -4.49
N LEU A 15 8.75 9.70 -3.80
CA LEU A 15 7.77 8.61 -3.80
C LEU A 15 7.27 8.32 -5.21
N VAL A 16 6.86 9.35 -5.96
CA VAL A 16 6.41 9.22 -7.35
C VAL A 16 7.52 8.63 -8.22
N ALA A 17 8.74 9.16 -8.14
CA ALA A 17 9.86 8.68 -8.94
C ALA A 17 10.22 7.21 -8.65
N LEU A 18 10.17 6.78 -7.39
CA LEU A 18 10.43 5.40 -6.99
C LEU A 18 9.40 4.43 -7.56
N VAL A 19 8.11 4.80 -7.51
CA VAL A 19 7.01 3.95 -8.00
C VAL A 19 7.02 3.88 -9.53
N VAL A 20 7.17 5.01 -10.22
CA VAL A 20 7.27 5.03 -11.70
C VAL A 20 8.49 4.26 -12.20
N ARG A 21 9.63 4.34 -11.48
CA ARG A 21 10.84 3.57 -11.84
C ARG A 21 10.65 2.06 -11.67
N HIS A 22 9.80 1.63 -10.75
CA HIS A 22 9.54 0.22 -10.50
C HIS A 22 8.75 -0.43 -11.65
N ASP A 23 7.83 0.31 -12.27
CA ASP A 23 7.04 -0.12 -13.45
C ASP A 23 7.90 -0.23 -14.73
N THR A 24 8.99 0.54 -14.82
CA THR A 24 9.80 0.68 -16.05
C THR A 24 10.89 -0.37 -16.24
N ARG A 25 10.86 -1.52 -15.54
CA ARG A 25 11.75 -2.67 -15.83
C ARG A 25 11.04 -3.78 -16.63
N PRO A 26 10.90 -3.66 -17.96
CA PRO A 26 10.51 -4.79 -18.78
C PRO A 26 11.65 -5.82 -18.79
N GLY A 27 11.40 -7.03 -18.26
CA GLY A 27 12.28 -8.20 -18.42
C GLY A 27 12.92 -8.80 -17.16
N ALA A 28 12.56 -8.36 -15.96
CA ALA A 28 13.08 -8.97 -14.72
C ALA A 28 12.53 -10.39 -14.52
N ALA A 29 13.42 -11.34 -14.18
CA ALA A 29 13.03 -12.70 -13.82
C ALA A 29 12.05 -12.69 -12.63
N ALA A 30 11.22 -13.74 -12.47
CA ALA A 30 10.19 -13.77 -11.43
C ALA A 30 10.74 -13.53 -10.00
N GLY A 31 11.94 -14.04 -9.68
CA GLY A 31 12.61 -13.77 -8.40
C GLY A 31 13.07 -12.32 -8.22
N ASP A 32 13.54 -11.69 -9.29
CA ASP A 32 13.95 -10.27 -9.27
C ASP A 32 12.74 -9.35 -9.09
N ARG A 33 11.57 -9.72 -9.64
CA ARG A 33 10.31 -8.97 -9.43
C ARG A 33 9.88 -8.98 -7.96
N THR A 34 10.03 -10.10 -7.25
CA THR A 34 9.75 -10.18 -5.81
C THR A 34 10.73 -9.32 -5.00
N GLY A 35 12.02 -9.36 -5.34
CA GLY A 35 13.05 -8.53 -4.69
C GLY A 35 12.84 -7.03 -4.93
N ASP A 36 12.51 -6.64 -6.16
CA ASP A 36 12.22 -5.25 -6.53
C ASP A 36 10.93 -4.74 -5.85
N ALA A 37 9.89 -5.58 -5.76
CA ALA A 37 8.67 -5.23 -5.02
C ALA A 37 8.92 -5.04 -3.51
N ALA A 38 9.74 -5.90 -2.88
CA ALA A 38 10.12 -5.74 -1.48
C ALA A 38 10.98 -4.47 -1.25
N ARG A 39 11.89 -4.17 -2.19
CA ARG A 39 12.68 -2.93 -2.15
C ARG A 39 11.80 -1.69 -2.32
N LEU A 40 10.82 -1.73 -3.22
CA LEU A 40 9.84 -0.66 -3.39
C LEU A 40 9.04 -0.46 -2.11
N ARG A 41 8.48 -1.54 -1.53
CA ARG A 41 7.76 -1.50 -0.24
C ARG A 41 8.59 -0.80 0.83
N GLY A 42 9.84 -1.21 1.02
CA GLY A 42 10.73 -0.61 2.01
C GLY A 42 11.02 0.88 1.74
N ALA A 43 11.10 1.29 0.47
CA ALA A 43 11.26 2.69 0.12
C ALA A 43 9.99 3.52 0.38
N VAL A 44 8.82 3.02 -0.01
CA VAL A 44 7.50 3.62 0.26
C VAL A 44 7.28 3.80 1.76
N LEU A 45 7.56 2.77 2.56
CA LEU A 45 7.43 2.84 4.02
C LEU A 45 8.33 3.94 4.62
N ARG A 46 9.62 3.99 4.23
CA ARG A 46 10.55 5.02 4.75
C ARG A 46 10.12 6.44 4.39
N VAL A 47 9.76 6.68 3.14
CA VAL A 47 9.33 8.01 2.66
C VAL A 47 7.99 8.39 3.29
N GLY A 48 7.05 7.43 3.35
CA GLY A 48 5.76 7.61 4.00
C GLY A 48 5.91 7.98 5.49
N THR A 49 6.76 7.25 6.23
CA THR A 49 7.05 7.56 7.64
C THR A 49 7.62 8.98 7.82
N ALA A 50 8.43 9.46 6.89
CA ALA A 50 8.94 10.83 6.94
C ALA A 50 7.82 11.86 6.71
N LEU A 51 6.91 11.61 5.75
CA LEU A 51 5.79 12.49 5.43
C LEU A 51 4.78 12.62 6.58
N VAL A 52 4.42 11.50 7.24
CA VAL A 52 3.42 11.51 8.32
C VAL A 52 3.87 12.19 9.61
N ARG A 53 5.14 12.64 9.70
CA ARG A 53 5.63 13.48 10.81
C ARG A 53 4.91 14.83 10.90
N SER A 54 4.19 15.22 9.84
CA SER A 54 3.33 16.40 9.83
C SER A 54 1.94 16.03 9.30
N THR A 55 0.90 16.71 9.79
CA THR A 55 -0.48 16.51 9.32
C THR A 55 -0.63 16.80 7.82
N ASP A 56 0.11 17.80 7.31
CA ASP A 56 0.11 18.17 5.90
C ASP A 56 0.79 17.10 5.03
N GLY A 57 1.93 16.57 5.49
CA GLY A 57 2.61 15.45 4.83
C GLY A 57 1.78 14.16 4.84
N ALA A 58 1.01 13.89 5.91
CA ALA A 58 0.06 12.76 5.94
C ALA A 58 -1.04 12.90 4.87
N ARG A 59 -1.60 14.11 4.69
CA ARG A 59 -2.59 14.39 3.63
C ARG A 59 -1.98 14.27 2.23
N ARG A 60 -0.75 14.75 2.04
CA ARG A 60 -0.03 14.58 0.77
C ARG A 60 0.22 13.11 0.45
N LEU A 61 0.69 12.33 1.43
CA LEU A 61 0.93 10.90 1.27
C LEU A 61 -0.35 10.16 0.86
N ASP A 62 -1.47 10.41 1.56
CA ASP A 62 -2.76 9.78 1.25
C ASP A 62 -3.22 10.07 -0.18
N ARG A 63 -3.15 11.34 -0.62
CA ARG A 63 -3.47 11.74 -2.00
C ARG A 63 -2.52 11.15 -3.03
N CYS A 64 -1.22 11.17 -2.76
CA CYS A 64 -0.20 10.65 -3.66
C CYS A 64 -0.36 9.14 -3.88
N LEU A 65 -0.60 8.36 -2.81
CA LEU A 65 -0.85 6.92 -2.93
C LEU A 65 -2.13 6.61 -3.70
N ALA A 66 -3.19 7.40 -3.49
CA ALA A 66 -4.44 7.27 -4.25
C ALA A 66 -4.21 7.55 -5.75
N GLU A 67 -3.41 8.57 -6.08
CA GLU A 67 -3.08 8.91 -7.47
C GLU A 67 -2.22 7.85 -8.13
N LEU A 68 -1.19 7.36 -7.44
CA LEU A 68 -0.33 6.28 -7.93
C LEU A 68 -1.11 4.99 -8.15
N ALA A 69 -2.09 4.68 -7.30
CA ALA A 69 -2.98 3.53 -7.48
C ALA A 69 -3.78 3.61 -8.78
N ARG A 70 -4.23 4.82 -9.17
CA ARG A 70 -4.98 5.02 -10.42
C ARG A 70 -4.10 5.07 -11.67
N THR A 71 -2.87 5.60 -11.53
CA THR A 71 -2.03 5.96 -12.69
C THR A 71 -0.94 4.94 -13.00
N VAL A 72 -0.48 4.16 -12.02
CA VAL A 72 0.60 3.19 -12.19
C VAL A 72 0.02 1.76 -12.21
N PRO A 73 0.09 1.05 -13.35
CA PRO A 73 -0.41 -0.31 -13.46
C PRO A 73 0.18 -1.23 -12.38
N GLY A 74 -0.66 -2.05 -11.75
CA GLY A 74 -0.23 -3.03 -10.75
C GLY A 74 0.15 -2.46 -9.38
N PHE A 75 0.31 -1.14 -9.22
CA PHE A 75 0.63 -0.54 -7.93
C PHE A 75 -0.45 -0.81 -6.88
N ALA A 76 -1.73 -0.70 -7.25
CA ALA A 76 -2.85 -0.96 -6.34
C ALA A 76 -2.82 -2.40 -5.78
N ALA A 77 -2.53 -3.40 -6.63
CA ALA A 77 -2.43 -4.79 -6.22
C ALA A 77 -1.23 -5.03 -5.28
N HIS A 78 -0.07 -4.42 -5.58
CA HIS A 78 1.10 -4.49 -4.71
C HIS A 78 0.86 -3.81 -3.35
N ALA A 79 0.27 -2.61 -3.35
CA ALA A 79 -0.06 -1.88 -2.14
C ALA A 79 -1.01 -2.67 -1.23
N LEU A 80 -1.98 -3.36 -1.83
CA LEU A 80 -2.92 -4.18 -1.07
C LEU A 80 -2.27 -5.44 -0.51
N ALA A 81 -1.40 -6.12 -1.27
CA ALA A 81 -0.61 -7.24 -0.75
C ALA A 81 0.29 -6.81 0.42
N TRP A 82 0.93 -5.64 0.33
CA TRP A 82 1.75 -5.11 1.43
C TRP A 82 0.93 -4.73 2.66
N TYR A 83 -0.29 -4.25 2.46
CA TYR A 83 -1.25 -3.99 3.54
C TYR A 83 -1.65 -5.28 4.24
N ASP A 84 -1.93 -6.34 3.48
CA ASP A 84 -2.31 -7.64 4.04
C ASP A 84 -1.14 -8.30 4.82
N GLU A 85 0.09 -8.08 4.38
CA GLU A 85 1.31 -8.52 5.07
C GLU A 85 1.57 -7.76 6.39
N ASP A 86 1.28 -6.45 6.45
CA ASP A 86 1.45 -5.63 7.66
C ASP A 86 0.36 -4.54 7.77
N PRO A 87 -0.83 -4.90 8.28
CA PRO A 87 -1.94 -3.95 8.38
C PRO A 87 -1.66 -2.81 9.37
N ALA A 88 -0.86 -3.05 10.41
CA ALA A 88 -0.60 -2.06 11.45
C ALA A 88 0.36 -0.96 10.95
N GLY A 89 1.44 -1.35 10.28
CA GLY A 89 2.39 -0.41 9.68
C GLY A 89 1.74 0.44 8.59
N TRP A 90 0.87 -0.15 7.77
CA TRP A 90 0.18 0.59 6.70
C TRP A 90 -0.92 1.52 7.20
N ARG A 91 -1.69 1.13 8.23
CA ARG A 91 -2.70 2.02 8.85
C ARG A 91 -2.11 3.27 9.50
N ALA A 92 -0.85 3.20 9.94
CA ALA A 92 -0.14 4.38 10.45
C ALA A 92 0.28 5.35 9.34
N LEU A 93 0.28 4.91 8.07
CA LEU A 93 0.77 5.67 6.93
C LEU A 93 -0.36 6.19 6.02
N VAL A 94 -1.40 5.38 5.80
CA VAL A 94 -2.46 5.69 4.83
C VAL A 94 -3.74 6.05 5.56
N GLY A 95 -4.37 7.16 5.17
CA GLY A 95 -5.69 7.52 5.64
C GLY A 95 -6.77 6.60 5.04
N ALA A 96 -7.99 6.70 5.58
CA ALA A 96 -9.10 5.89 5.09
C ALA A 96 -9.43 6.16 3.60
N GLY A 97 -9.19 7.39 3.10
CA GLY A 97 -9.48 7.79 1.72
C GLY A 97 -8.54 7.17 0.68
N GLY A 98 -7.22 7.22 0.93
CA GLY A 98 -6.23 6.58 0.07
C GLY A 98 -6.37 5.07 0.06
N LEU A 99 -6.57 4.46 1.23
CA LEU A 99 -6.80 3.01 1.33
C LEU A 99 -8.04 2.57 0.54
N ARG A 100 -9.13 3.35 0.61
CA ARG A 100 -10.34 3.03 -0.14
C ARG A 100 -10.14 3.09 -1.65
N THR A 101 -9.38 4.08 -2.14
CA THR A 101 -9.02 4.18 -3.56
C THR A 101 -8.20 2.96 -4.01
N ILE A 102 -7.24 2.53 -3.19
CA ILE A 102 -6.39 1.37 -3.50
C ILE A 102 -7.24 0.10 -3.62
N GLU A 103 -8.17 -0.12 -2.69
CA GLU A 103 -9.14 -1.22 -2.75
C GLU A 103 -9.99 -1.16 -4.02
N ASP A 104 -10.56 0.01 -4.33
CA ASP A 104 -11.46 0.18 -5.46
C ASP A 104 -10.75 -0.07 -6.79
N VAL A 105 -9.47 0.34 -6.93
CA VAL A 105 -8.67 0.11 -8.15
C VAL A 105 -8.16 -1.33 -8.24
N ALA A 106 -7.75 -1.95 -7.13
CA ALA A 106 -7.31 -3.34 -7.12
C ALA A 106 -8.47 -4.32 -7.45
N GLY A 107 -9.69 -3.88 -7.20
CA GLY A 107 -10.91 -4.59 -7.55
C GLY A 107 -11.51 -5.41 -6.39
N PRO A 108 -12.80 -5.80 -6.51
CA PRO A 108 -13.48 -6.55 -5.47
C PRO A 108 -12.82 -7.91 -5.23
N GLY A 109 -12.50 -8.21 -3.97
CA GLY A 109 -11.87 -9.47 -3.55
C GLY A 109 -10.34 -9.49 -3.61
N ALA A 110 -9.70 -8.37 -3.95
CA ALA A 110 -8.23 -8.29 -3.99
C ALA A 110 -7.58 -8.25 -2.60
N ARG A 111 -8.34 -7.86 -1.57
CA ARG A 111 -7.87 -7.92 -0.18
C ARG A 111 -8.13 -9.32 0.35
N THR A 112 -7.10 -9.95 0.88
CA THR A 112 -7.28 -11.14 1.72
C THR A 112 -7.91 -10.67 3.02
N PRO A 113 -9.15 -11.06 3.36
CA PRO A 113 -9.72 -10.70 4.65
C PRO A 113 -8.73 -11.13 5.75
N PRO A 114 -8.45 -10.26 6.74
CA PRO A 114 -7.55 -10.63 7.83
C PRO A 114 -8.10 -11.93 8.39
N ALA A 115 -7.27 -12.97 8.45
CA ALA A 115 -7.70 -14.33 8.78
C ALA A 115 -8.71 -14.27 9.92
N GLY A 116 -9.99 -14.27 9.55
CA GLY A 116 -11.06 -14.32 10.52
C GLY A 116 -10.82 -15.64 11.21
N THR A 117 -10.90 -15.64 12.53
CA THR A 117 -11.22 -16.85 13.28
C THR A 117 -12.06 -17.76 12.38
N PRO A 118 -11.59 -18.98 12.05
CA PRO A 118 -12.34 -19.86 11.15
C PRO A 118 -13.76 -19.87 11.67
N ASP A 119 -14.72 -19.74 10.75
CA ASP A 119 -16.16 -19.81 10.99
C ASP A 119 -16.44 -21.03 11.86
N ALA A 120 -16.35 -20.83 13.17
CA ALA A 120 -16.62 -21.82 14.17
C ALA A 120 -18.13 -21.90 14.19
N GLU A 121 -18.63 -23.05 13.75
CA GLU A 121 -20.02 -23.44 13.94
C GLU A 121 -21.05 -22.59 13.20
N ARG A 122 -21.14 -22.77 11.88
CA ARG A 122 -22.46 -23.03 11.31
C ARG A 122 -22.84 -24.49 11.61
N VAL A 123 -23.19 -24.79 12.85
CA VAL A 123 -23.93 -26.03 13.17
C VAL A 123 -25.26 -25.93 12.45
N PRO A 124 -25.61 -26.84 11.52
CA PRO A 124 -26.98 -26.97 11.10
C PRO A 124 -27.78 -27.43 12.33
N SER A 125 -28.65 -26.58 12.84
CA SER A 125 -29.63 -26.98 13.86
C SER A 125 -30.54 -28.05 13.26
N ALA A 126 -30.13 -29.31 13.36
CA ALA A 126 -30.95 -30.46 13.06
C ALA A 126 -31.94 -30.62 14.21
N TRP A 127 -33.05 -29.90 14.11
CA TRP A 127 -34.26 -30.15 14.88
C TRP A 127 -34.81 -31.51 14.48
N HIS A 128 -34.47 -32.55 15.25
CA HIS A 128 -35.23 -33.79 15.29
C HIS A 128 -35.19 -34.39 16.69
N SER A 129 -36.25 -34.14 17.46
CA SER A 129 -36.99 -35.13 18.25
C SER A 129 -38.31 -34.52 18.71
#